data_AF-A0A2X2J290-F1
#
_entry.id   AF-A0A2X2J290-F1
#
_cell.length_a   1.000
_cell.length_b   1.000
_cell.length_c   1.000
_cell.angle_alpha   90.00
_cell.angle_beta   90.00
_cell.angle_gamma   90.00
#
_symmetry.space_group_name_H-M   'P 1'
#
loop_
_entity.id
_entity.type
_entity.pdbx_description
1 polymer ?
#
loop_
_entity_poly.entity_id
_entity_poly.type
_entity_poly.pdbx_seq_one_letter_code
_entity_poly.pdbx_strand_id
1 'polypeptide(L)'
;MRRHTHWKMGETGILYHSLAETIKGLGPDGESYRKLVEKVATHWEDLAADIMGPLSLPKHPLRLASFGLDALQPASWTAKRFASAQAKALWAGMAAHGIQPLSNWTTSAIAIVFAAVGNSYGWQIPIGGSQSIADALLSYYKSLGGEIQTGFWVEDVRDLPSHKVLLCDITPRQLLAFKGIELGSAYRRRLEGFRQGMGVFKVDWALSEKTPFKDRRCQQAATVHLGNTYAEIAENERLSHLGKQVVKPFVLFAQQSAFDSSRAPDGKHTGWAYCHVPNGSRVDYTEAIENQIERFAPGFKDTILAKHTFSPAALESYNPNYIGGDINGGIMDISQLYSRPILALNPYRTSVDSIYLCSSSTPPGGGVHGMCGYHAARTALKEHFGLLL
;
A
#
# COMPACT_ATOMS: atom_id res chain seq x y z
N MET A 1 -27.30 -37.44 -12.79
CA MET A 1 -26.65 -37.85 -11.51
C MET A 1 -25.95 -36.64 -10.90
N ARG A 2 -26.55 -36.00 -9.90
CA ARG A 2 -25.97 -34.84 -9.19
C ARG A 2 -24.92 -35.36 -8.20
N ARG A 3 -23.63 -35.21 -8.51
CA ARG A 3 -22.56 -35.46 -7.52
C ARG A 3 -22.50 -34.27 -6.57
N HIS A 4 -23.03 -34.47 -5.36
CA HIS A 4 -22.70 -33.64 -4.21
C HIS A 4 -21.25 -33.92 -3.83
N THR A 5 -20.32 -33.12 -4.35
CA THR A 5 -18.97 -33.05 -3.81
C THR A 5 -19.06 -32.33 -2.46
N HIS A 6 -18.86 -33.08 -1.38
CA HIS A 6 -18.60 -32.50 -0.07
C HIS A 6 -17.35 -31.59 -0.18
N TRP A 7 -17.60 -30.29 -0.13
CA TRP A 7 -16.61 -29.24 -0.25
C TRP A 7 -15.70 -29.25 0.99
N LYS A 8 -14.39 -29.48 0.83
CA LYS A 8 -13.45 -29.16 1.92
C LYS A 8 -13.45 -27.64 2.06
N MET A 9 -14.01 -27.12 3.16
CA MET A 9 -13.80 -25.74 3.60
C MET A 9 -12.29 -25.50 3.65
N GLY A 10 -11.77 -24.68 2.72
CA GLY A 10 -10.36 -24.66 2.33
C GLY A 10 -9.40 -24.11 3.38
N GLU A 11 -8.10 -24.35 3.16
CA GLU A 11 -6.92 -23.89 3.90
C GLU A 11 -6.66 -22.36 3.78
N THR A 12 -7.66 -21.58 3.34
CA THR A 12 -7.56 -20.14 3.09
C THR A 12 -8.02 -19.35 4.31
N GLY A 13 -7.21 -18.38 4.76
CA GLY A 13 -7.66 -17.37 5.71
C GLY A 13 -8.46 -16.27 5.01
N ILE A 14 -9.66 -15.95 5.50
CA ILE A 14 -10.55 -14.96 4.88
C ILE A 14 -10.77 -13.80 5.84
N LEU A 15 -10.59 -12.58 5.31
CA LEU A 15 -11.01 -11.35 5.94
C LEU A 15 -12.37 -10.95 5.37
N TYR A 16 -13.41 -10.96 6.21
CA TYR A 16 -14.76 -10.54 5.82
C TYR A 16 -14.94 -9.04 6.06
N HIS A 17 -15.89 -8.42 5.34
CA HIS A 17 -16.42 -7.09 5.69
C HIS A 17 -17.36 -7.19 6.92
N SER A 18 -16.88 -7.86 7.96
CA SER A 18 -17.53 -8.05 9.23
C SER A 18 -16.53 -8.63 10.21
N LEU A 19 -16.31 -7.90 11.31
CA LEU A 19 -15.47 -8.38 12.41
C LEU A 19 -16.01 -9.69 12.98
N ALA A 20 -17.32 -9.79 13.19
CA ALA A 20 -17.97 -10.97 13.75
C ALA A 20 -17.82 -12.20 12.85
N GLU A 21 -17.99 -12.04 11.52
CA GLU A 21 -17.80 -13.15 10.57
C GLU A 21 -16.33 -13.57 10.48
N THR A 22 -15.39 -12.63 10.54
CA THR A 22 -13.96 -12.93 10.56
C THR A 22 -13.58 -13.71 11.82
N ILE A 23 -14.01 -13.27 12.99
CA ILE A 23 -13.78 -13.98 14.27
C ILE A 23 -14.33 -15.40 14.19
N LYS A 24 -15.57 -15.57 13.72
CA LYS A 24 -16.20 -16.88 13.56
C LYS A 24 -15.45 -17.74 12.53
N GLY A 25 -15.03 -17.16 11.40
CA GLY A 25 -14.33 -17.84 10.32
C GLY A 25 -12.92 -18.31 10.69
N LEU A 26 -12.26 -17.62 11.62
CA LEU A 26 -10.95 -18.00 12.15
C LEU A 26 -10.99 -19.10 13.23
N GLY A 27 -12.20 -19.49 13.69
CA GLY A 27 -12.39 -20.59 14.63
C GLY A 27 -11.58 -20.42 15.93
N PRO A 28 -10.64 -21.32 16.26
CA PRO A 28 -9.86 -21.23 17.50
C PRO A 28 -9.03 -19.95 17.62
N ASP A 29 -8.73 -19.29 16.50
CA ASP A 29 -7.97 -18.03 16.45
C ASP A 29 -8.82 -16.77 16.58
N GLY A 30 -10.15 -16.91 16.59
CA GLY A 30 -11.08 -15.78 16.59
C GLY A 30 -10.89 -14.82 17.76
N GLU A 31 -10.64 -15.34 18.96
CA GLU A 31 -10.46 -14.51 20.15
C GLU A 31 -9.11 -13.77 20.15
N SER A 32 -8.04 -14.42 19.68
CA SER A 32 -6.73 -13.77 19.47
C SER A 32 -6.85 -12.65 18.44
N TYR A 33 -7.59 -12.88 17.36
CA TYR A 33 -7.86 -11.87 16.34
C TYR A 33 -8.68 -10.69 16.89
N ARG A 34 -9.78 -10.98 17.60
CA ARG A 34 -10.65 -9.97 18.21
C ARG A 34 -9.86 -9.01 19.10
N LYS A 35 -9.02 -9.54 19.99
CA LYS A 35 -8.19 -8.73 20.91
C LYS A 35 -7.27 -7.74 20.18
N LEU A 36 -6.79 -8.11 18.99
CA LEU A 36 -5.91 -7.27 18.17
C LEU A 36 -6.68 -6.20 17.39
N VAL A 37 -7.84 -6.56 16.83
CA VAL A 37 -8.49 -5.78 15.76
C VAL A 37 -9.70 -4.99 16.25
N GLU A 38 -10.48 -5.53 17.19
CA GLU A 38 -11.80 -4.98 17.58
C GLU A 38 -11.72 -3.52 18.05
N LYS A 39 -10.70 -3.18 18.83
CA LYS A 39 -10.52 -1.81 19.34
C LYS A 39 -10.27 -0.81 18.21
N VAL A 40 -9.49 -1.20 17.21
CA VAL A 40 -9.17 -0.33 16.07
C VAL A 40 -10.36 -0.27 15.12
N ALA A 41 -11.04 -1.39 14.86
CA ALA A 41 -12.22 -1.43 14.02
C ALA A 41 -13.38 -0.58 14.58
N THR A 42 -13.62 -0.66 15.89
CA THR A 42 -14.70 0.07 16.58
C THR A 42 -14.42 1.57 16.71
N HIS A 43 -13.15 1.97 16.81
CA HIS A 43 -12.75 3.36 17.02
C HIS A 43 -11.95 3.94 15.85
N TRP A 44 -12.11 3.39 14.65
CA TRP A 44 -11.31 3.81 13.49
C TRP A 44 -11.45 5.30 13.20
N GLU A 45 -12.67 5.85 13.22
CA GLU A 45 -12.91 7.27 12.93
C GLU A 45 -12.15 8.20 13.89
N ASP A 46 -12.12 7.85 15.18
CA ASP A 46 -11.38 8.60 16.21
C ASP A 46 -9.87 8.44 16.07
N LEU A 47 -9.40 7.26 15.65
CA LEU A 47 -7.98 6.91 15.56
C LEU A 47 -7.35 7.31 14.23
N ALA A 48 -8.13 7.40 13.15
CA ALA A 48 -7.64 7.62 11.80
C ALA A 48 -6.87 8.95 11.69
N ALA A 49 -7.34 10.01 12.35
CA ALA A 49 -6.66 11.30 12.33
C ALA A 49 -5.27 11.24 13.02
N ASP A 50 -5.14 10.47 14.10
CA ASP A 50 -3.89 10.31 14.84
C ASP A 50 -2.94 9.32 14.13
N ILE A 51 -3.46 8.25 13.51
CA ILE A 51 -2.68 7.24 12.77
C ILE A 51 -2.20 7.76 11.41
N MET A 52 -3.06 8.51 10.72
CA MET A 52 -2.79 9.06 9.38
C MET A 52 -2.28 10.51 9.44
N GLY A 53 -1.95 10.99 10.64
CA GLY A 53 -1.39 12.30 10.91
C GLY A 53 0.14 12.31 11.02
N PRO A 54 0.78 13.50 10.96
CA PRO A 54 2.16 13.61 11.42
C PRO A 54 2.26 13.30 12.92
N LEU A 55 3.46 12.93 13.38
CA LEU A 55 3.71 12.69 14.80
C LEU A 55 3.37 13.97 15.59
N SER A 56 2.34 13.88 16.44
CA SER A 56 1.82 14.98 17.25
C SER A 56 1.38 14.45 18.61
N LEU A 57 1.08 15.37 19.54
CA LEU A 57 0.44 14.96 20.80
C LEU A 57 -0.94 14.39 20.49
N PRO A 58 -1.19 13.09 20.73
CA PRO A 58 -2.42 12.45 20.29
C PRO A 58 -3.60 13.05 21.04
N LYS A 59 -4.71 13.26 20.33
CA LYS A 59 -5.96 13.74 20.96
C LYS A 59 -6.52 12.71 21.93
N HIS A 60 -6.24 11.42 21.68
CA HIS A 60 -6.70 10.31 22.49
C HIS A 60 -5.55 9.43 23.01
N PRO A 61 -4.69 9.94 23.93
CA PRO A 61 -3.45 9.27 24.35
C PRO A 61 -3.69 7.88 24.97
N LEU A 62 -4.75 7.71 25.76
CA LEU A 62 -5.09 6.43 26.38
C LEU A 62 -5.58 5.39 25.36
N ARG A 63 -6.33 5.82 24.33
CA ARG A 63 -6.79 4.93 23.26
C ARG A 63 -5.63 4.54 22.36
N LEU A 64 -4.77 5.51 22.00
CA LEU A 64 -3.54 5.26 21.27
C LEU A 64 -2.59 4.34 22.04
N ALA A 65 -2.46 4.49 23.36
CA ALA A 65 -1.63 3.60 24.19
C ALA A 65 -2.19 2.16 24.25
N SER A 66 -3.51 2.01 24.33
CA SER A 66 -4.16 0.69 24.33
C SER A 66 -4.03 -0.07 23.01
N PHE A 67 -3.83 0.67 21.90
CA PHE A 67 -3.49 0.19 20.57
C PHE A 67 -1.97 -0.01 20.39
N GLY A 68 -1.19 0.93 20.92
CA GLY A 68 0.22 1.13 20.60
C GLY A 68 1.10 -0.04 21.00
N LEU A 69 0.81 -0.72 22.12
CA LEU A 69 1.64 -1.85 22.55
C LEU A 69 1.66 -3.01 21.54
N ASP A 70 0.52 -3.33 20.93
CA ASP A 70 0.43 -4.40 19.93
C ASP A 70 0.86 -3.91 18.53
N ALA A 71 0.55 -2.65 18.21
CA ALA A 71 0.95 -2.03 16.95
C ALA A 71 2.47 -1.88 16.81
N LEU A 72 3.17 -1.57 17.92
CA LEU A 72 4.62 -1.39 17.93
C LEU A 72 5.38 -2.71 17.74
N GLN A 73 4.77 -3.87 18.01
CA GLN A 73 5.44 -5.16 17.92
C GLN A 73 5.78 -5.55 16.47
N PRO A 74 6.77 -6.43 16.27
CA PRO A 74 6.94 -7.15 15.03
C PRO A 74 5.75 -8.07 14.73
N ALA A 75 5.35 -8.14 13.46
CA ALA A 75 4.32 -9.05 12.98
C ALA A 75 4.67 -10.51 13.26
N SER A 76 5.96 -10.85 13.32
CA SER A 76 6.46 -12.19 13.70
C SER A 76 6.19 -12.59 15.14
N TRP A 77 6.07 -11.63 16.06
CA TRP A 77 5.71 -11.91 17.44
C TRP A 77 4.20 -12.10 17.56
N THR A 78 3.42 -11.22 16.94
CA THR A 78 1.95 -11.32 16.95
C THR A 78 1.46 -12.59 16.27
N ALA A 79 2.14 -13.06 15.21
CA ALA A 79 1.81 -14.31 14.54
C ALA A 79 1.84 -15.55 15.46
N LYS A 80 2.61 -15.52 16.56
CA LYS A 80 2.67 -16.61 17.56
C LYS A 80 1.39 -16.71 18.40
N ARG A 81 0.53 -15.68 18.40
CA ARG A 81 -0.77 -15.69 19.09
C ARG A 81 -1.82 -16.54 18.36
N PHE A 82 -1.55 -16.87 17.10
CA PHE A 82 -2.42 -17.71 16.30
C PHE A 82 -1.94 -19.17 16.33
N ALA A 83 -2.87 -20.11 16.37
CA ALA A 83 -2.64 -21.55 16.31
C ALA A 83 -2.67 -22.05 14.86
N SER A 84 -3.70 -21.68 14.08
CA SER A 84 -3.93 -22.21 12.73
C SER A 84 -2.97 -21.62 11.69
N ALA A 85 -2.71 -22.40 10.64
CA ALA A 85 -1.92 -21.93 9.50
C ALA A 85 -2.66 -20.82 8.73
N GLN A 86 -3.99 -20.90 8.67
CA GLN A 86 -4.87 -19.96 7.99
C GLN A 86 -4.81 -18.56 8.61
N ALA A 87 -4.95 -18.47 9.94
CA ALA A 87 -4.87 -17.20 10.66
C ALA A 87 -3.48 -16.57 10.53
N LYS A 88 -2.41 -17.38 10.62
CA LYS A 88 -1.03 -16.92 10.43
C LYS A 88 -0.77 -16.42 9.01
N ALA A 89 -1.29 -17.11 7.99
CA ALA A 89 -1.15 -16.71 6.59
C ALA A 89 -1.92 -15.42 6.30
N LEU A 90 -3.15 -15.28 6.81
CA LEU A 90 -3.93 -14.04 6.71
C LEU A 90 -3.18 -12.86 7.34
N TRP A 91 -2.67 -13.05 8.56
CA TRP A 91 -1.87 -12.05 9.26
C TRP A 91 -0.62 -11.65 8.49
N ALA A 92 0.14 -12.61 7.96
CA ALA A 92 1.32 -12.34 7.14
C ALA A 92 0.99 -11.56 5.87
N GLY A 93 -0.09 -11.93 5.16
CA GLY A 93 -0.51 -11.24 3.95
C GLY A 93 -0.85 -9.77 4.19
N MET A 94 -1.52 -9.47 5.31
CA MET A 94 -1.80 -8.09 5.71
C MET A 94 -0.53 -7.33 6.13
N ALA A 95 0.34 -7.95 6.94
CA ALA A 95 1.58 -7.32 7.38
C ALA A 95 2.56 -7.03 6.23
N ALA A 96 2.59 -7.89 5.21
CA ALA A 96 3.49 -7.77 4.07
C ALA A 96 3.19 -6.56 3.17
N HIS A 97 2.02 -5.91 3.29
CA HIS A 97 1.79 -4.60 2.66
C HIS A 97 2.78 -3.51 3.11
N GLY A 98 3.52 -3.74 4.21
CA GLY A 98 4.62 -2.89 4.62
C GLY A 98 5.89 -2.99 3.77
N ILE A 99 5.97 -3.95 2.85
CA ILE A 99 7.08 -4.15 1.91
C ILE A 99 8.43 -4.14 2.66
N GLN A 100 8.50 -4.96 3.71
CA GLN A 100 9.67 -5.07 4.60
C GLN A 100 9.64 -6.39 5.40
N PRO A 101 10.76 -6.83 6.00
CA PRO A 101 10.78 -8.03 6.83
C PRO A 101 9.74 -7.97 7.96
N LEU A 102 8.94 -9.03 8.09
CA LEU A 102 7.89 -9.13 9.12
C LEU A 102 8.43 -9.20 10.56
N SER A 103 9.74 -9.31 10.72
CA SER A 103 10.46 -9.24 12.00
C SER A 103 10.82 -7.81 12.42
N ASN A 104 10.64 -6.83 11.55
CA ASN A 104 10.90 -5.44 11.90
C ASN A 104 9.83 -4.94 12.89
N TRP A 105 10.25 -4.06 13.80
CA TRP A 105 9.34 -3.35 14.70
C TRP A 105 8.25 -2.62 13.91
N THR A 106 7.09 -2.44 14.54
CA THR A 106 5.91 -1.73 14.00
C THR A 106 5.18 -2.40 12.83
N THR A 107 5.66 -3.54 12.31
CA THR A 107 4.98 -4.26 11.21
C THR A 107 3.62 -4.82 11.59
N SER A 108 3.35 -5.05 12.89
CA SER A 108 2.00 -5.40 13.37
C SER A 108 0.98 -4.29 13.17
N ALA A 109 1.39 -3.01 13.22
CA ALA A 109 0.48 -1.88 12.99
C ALA A 109 -0.20 -1.96 11.62
N ILE A 110 0.57 -2.36 10.59
CA ILE A 110 0.09 -2.49 9.21
C ILE A 110 -1.01 -3.55 9.13
N ALA A 111 -0.76 -4.73 9.70
CA ALA A 111 -1.75 -5.80 9.69
C ALA A 111 -3.01 -5.45 10.48
N ILE A 112 -2.88 -4.79 11.64
CA ILE A 112 -4.01 -4.37 12.46
C ILE A 112 -4.87 -3.34 11.72
N VAL A 113 -4.25 -2.32 11.11
CA VAL A 113 -4.97 -1.28 10.36
C VAL A 113 -5.67 -1.87 9.15
N PHE A 114 -5.00 -2.71 8.37
CA PHE A 114 -5.62 -3.40 7.22
C PHE A 114 -6.78 -4.30 7.64
N ALA A 115 -6.61 -5.07 8.72
CA ALA A 115 -7.65 -5.93 9.27
C ALA A 115 -8.87 -5.11 9.74
N ALA A 116 -8.62 -4.03 10.48
CA ALA A 116 -9.66 -3.17 11.02
C ALA A 116 -10.45 -2.47 9.92
N VAL A 117 -9.77 -1.81 8.98
CA VAL A 117 -10.40 -1.14 7.84
C VAL A 117 -11.15 -2.13 6.97
N GLY A 118 -10.55 -3.29 6.67
CA GLY A 118 -11.22 -4.34 5.90
C GLY A 118 -12.45 -4.92 6.60
N ASN A 119 -12.43 -5.05 7.93
CA ASN A 119 -13.61 -5.47 8.69
C ASN A 119 -14.70 -4.41 8.79
N SER A 120 -14.34 -3.12 8.87
CA SER A 120 -15.31 -2.03 9.04
C SER A 120 -15.91 -1.56 7.72
N TYR A 121 -15.12 -1.50 6.64
CA TYR A 121 -15.51 -0.87 5.37
C TYR A 121 -15.35 -1.78 4.15
N GLY A 122 -14.71 -2.94 4.30
CA GLY A 122 -14.34 -3.80 3.18
C GLY A 122 -13.19 -3.21 2.37
N TRP A 123 -13.04 -3.68 1.14
CA TRP A 123 -12.09 -3.14 0.16
C TRP A 123 -12.86 -2.56 -1.01
N GLN A 124 -13.13 -1.26 -0.96
CA GLN A 124 -13.93 -0.60 -1.99
C GLN A 124 -13.20 -0.60 -3.33
N ILE A 125 -13.99 -0.79 -4.40
CA ILE A 125 -13.51 -0.72 -5.77
C ILE A 125 -14.24 0.46 -6.44
N PRO A 126 -13.52 1.51 -6.88
CA PRO A 126 -14.13 2.55 -7.69
C PRO A 126 -14.56 1.97 -9.05
N ILE A 127 -15.80 2.21 -9.45
CA ILE A 127 -16.28 1.87 -10.80
C ILE A 127 -15.46 2.67 -11.83
N GLY A 128 -14.96 2.00 -12.86
CA GLY A 128 -13.98 2.53 -13.82
C GLY A 128 -12.53 2.38 -13.38
N GLY A 129 -12.26 1.95 -12.13
CA GLY A 129 -10.92 1.78 -11.57
C GLY A 129 -10.33 3.06 -10.96
N SER A 130 -9.03 3.05 -10.67
CA SER A 130 -8.34 4.16 -10.00
C SER A 130 -8.41 5.49 -10.76
N GLN A 131 -8.54 5.46 -12.09
CA GLN A 131 -8.71 6.65 -12.92
C GLN A 131 -9.93 7.48 -12.48
N SER A 132 -11.03 6.83 -12.10
CA SER A 132 -12.25 7.52 -11.66
C SER A 132 -12.04 8.37 -10.40
N ILE A 133 -11.12 7.98 -9.51
CA ILE A 133 -10.74 8.78 -8.34
C ILE A 133 -10.00 10.05 -8.81
N ALA A 134 -9.02 9.89 -9.70
CA ALA A 134 -8.27 11.01 -10.24
C ALA A 134 -9.21 11.98 -10.97
N ASP A 135 -10.06 11.47 -11.88
CA ASP A 135 -11.02 12.27 -12.65
C ASP A 135 -11.97 13.06 -11.75
N ALA A 136 -12.49 12.45 -10.68
CA ALA A 136 -13.35 13.11 -9.72
C ALA A 136 -12.62 14.26 -9.00
N LEU A 137 -11.39 14.03 -8.52
CA LEU A 137 -10.58 15.05 -7.86
C LEU A 137 -10.21 16.20 -8.82
N LEU A 138 -9.81 15.88 -10.05
CA LEU A 138 -9.49 16.85 -11.10
C LEU A 138 -10.72 17.69 -11.46
N SER A 139 -11.89 17.05 -11.60
CA SER A 139 -13.15 17.74 -11.89
C SER A 139 -13.53 18.70 -10.75
N TYR A 140 -13.40 18.26 -9.50
CA TYR A 140 -13.68 19.11 -8.36
C TYR A 140 -12.71 20.30 -8.29
N TYR A 141 -11.41 20.05 -8.49
CA TYR A 141 -10.40 21.11 -8.53
C TYR A 141 -10.69 22.16 -9.61
N LYS A 142 -11.06 21.73 -10.82
CA LYS A 142 -11.47 22.64 -11.91
C LYS A 142 -12.72 23.44 -11.57
N SER A 143 -13.70 22.83 -10.89
CA SER A 143 -14.94 23.53 -10.48
C SER A 143 -14.68 24.69 -9.51
N LEU A 144 -13.55 24.64 -8.79
CA LEU A 144 -13.09 25.69 -7.89
C LEU A 144 -12.20 26.75 -8.59
N GLY A 145 -12.03 26.66 -9.92
CA GLY A 145 -11.17 27.54 -10.70
C GLY A 145 -9.72 27.07 -10.81
N GLY A 146 -9.41 25.83 -10.40
CA GLY A 146 -8.08 25.26 -10.55
C GLY A 146 -7.72 24.96 -12.01
N GLU A 147 -6.46 25.18 -12.38
CA GLU A 147 -5.93 24.92 -13.72
C GLU A 147 -5.01 23.69 -13.72
N ILE A 148 -5.08 22.88 -14.79
CA ILE A 148 -4.27 21.67 -14.92
C ILE A 148 -3.52 21.72 -16.25
N GLN A 149 -2.20 21.57 -16.16
CA GLN A 149 -1.32 21.43 -17.32
C GLN A 149 -0.74 20.01 -17.33
N THR A 150 -0.81 19.34 -18.48
CA THR A 150 -0.23 18.01 -18.72
C THR A 150 0.71 18.07 -19.92
N GLY A 151 1.52 17.04 -20.14
CA GLY A 151 2.51 17.03 -21.22
C GLY A 151 3.64 18.03 -21.03
N PHE A 152 3.85 18.50 -19.80
CA PHE A 152 4.89 19.45 -19.43
C PHE A 152 5.75 18.87 -18.31
N TRP A 153 7.03 18.66 -18.60
CA TRP A 153 7.99 18.10 -17.65
C TRP A 153 8.74 19.25 -16.97
N VAL A 154 8.48 19.48 -15.69
CA VAL A 154 9.10 20.57 -14.94
C VAL A 154 10.41 20.07 -14.33
N GLU A 155 11.54 20.67 -14.71
CA GLU A 155 12.85 20.40 -14.10
C GLU A 155 13.37 21.59 -13.28
N ASP A 156 12.85 22.79 -13.55
CA ASP A 156 13.29 24.03 -12.94
C ASP A 156 12.09 24.81 -12.39
N VAL A 157 12.21 25.29 -11.15
CA VAL A 157 11.14 26.09 -10.54
C VAL A 157 10.87 27.38 -11.31
N ARG A 158 11.86 27.88 -12.07
CA ARG A 158 11.75 29.08 -12.90
C ARG A 158 10.85 28.89 -14.12
N ASP A 159 10.54 27.65 -14.49
CA ASP A 159 9.59 27.32 -15.56
C ASP A 159 8.13 27.43 -15.09
N LEU A 160 7.90 27.58 -13.79
CA LEU A 160 6.56 27.72 -13.20
C LEU A 160 6.09 29.18 -13.22
N PRO A 161 4.77 29.43 -13.32
CA PRO A 161 4.23 30.78 -13.15
C PRO A 161 4.56 31.32 -11.76
N SER A 162 4.52 32.65 -11.62
CA SER A 162 4.70 33.31 -10.32
C SER A 162 3.71 32.75 -9.29
N HIS A 163 4.23 32.30 -8.15
CA HIS A 163 3.45 31.62 -7.12
C HIS A 163 3.90 32.05 -5.72
N LYS A 164 2.97 31.98 -4.75
CA LYS A 164 3.26 32.25 -3.34
C LYS A 164 3.76 31.01 -2.60
N VAL A 165 3.22 29.85 -2.95
CA VAL A 165 3.51 28.55 -2.34
C VAL A 165 3.66 27.50 -3.42
N LEU A 166 4.62 26.59 -3.25
CA LEU A 166 4.83 25.42 -4.08
C LEU A 166 4.61 24.14 -3.26
N LEU A 167 3.71 23.27 -3.72
CA LEU A 167 3.49 21.94 -3.17
C LEU A 167 4.10 20.90 -4.13
N CYS A 168 5.15 20.22 -3.66
CA CYS A 168 5.94 19.27 -4.42
C CYS A 168 5.46 17.84 -4.14
N ASP A 169 4.64 17.27 -5.03
CA ASP A 169 4.24 15.85 -5.00
C ASP A 169 5.31 14.95 -5.63
N ILE A 170 6.55 15.11 -5.15
CA ILE A 170 7.73 14.40 -5.64
C ILE A 170 8.55 13.81 -4.48
N THR A 171 9.43 12.85 -4.77
CA THR A 171 10.33 12.25 -3.77
C THR A 171 11.46 13.20 -3.37
N PRO A 172 12.11 13.00 -2.19
CA PRO A 172 13.33 13.72 -1.79
C PRO A 172 14.43 13.72 -2.85
N ARG A 173 14.63 12.59 -3.55
CA ARG A 173 15.62 12.51 -4.64
C ARG A 173 15.30 13.46 -5.78
N GLN A 174 14.03 13.54 -6.18
CA GLN A 174 13.60 14.44 -7.24
C GLN A 174 13.69 15.91 -6.79
N LEU A 175 13.29 16.22 -5.54
CA LEU A 175 13.43 17.58 -5.01
C LEU A 175 14.89 18.03 -4.97
N LEU A 176 15.82 17.13 -4.62
CA LEU A 176 17.26 17.41 -4.63
C LEU A 176 17.81 17.71 -6.04
N ALA A 177 17.20 17.12 -7.08
CA ALA A 177 17.58 17.32 -8.47
C ALA A 177 16.87 18.53 -9.13
N PHE A 178 15.82 19.05 -8.51
CA PHE A 178 15.00 20.14 -9.03
C PHE A 178 15.78 21.46 -9.04
N LYS A 179 15.89 22.08 -10.22
CA LYS A 179 16.71 23.27 -10.43
C LYS A 179 16.01 24.52 -9.90
N GLY A 180 16.81 25.53 -9.54
CA GLY A 180 16.33 26.81 -9.05
C GLY A 180 15.81 26.82 -7.61
N ILE A 181 15.88 25.69 -6.87
CA ILE A 181 15.58 25.63 -5.45
C ILE A 181 16.89 25.58 -4.63
N GLU A 182 17.14 26.61 -3.85
CA GLU A 182 18.28 26.68 -2.93
C GLU A 182 17.92 26.09 -1.57
N LEU A 183 18.01 24.76 -1.46
CA LEU A 183 17.85 24.08 -0.17
C LEU A 183 19.04 24.37 0.76
N GLY A 184 18.76 24.66 2.03
CA GLY A 184 19.79 24.83 3.05
C GLY A 184 20.65 23.59 3.19
N SER A 185 21.96 23.76 3.33
CA SER A 185 22.94 22.65 3.28
C SER A 185 22.65 21.52 4.28
N ALA A 186 22.17 21.85 5.49
CA ALA A 186 21.78 20.86 6.48
C ALA A 186 20.53 20.07 6.07
N TYR A 187 19.52 20.72 5.47
CA TYR A 187 18.31 20.05 4.99
C TYR A 187 18.61 19.14 3.80
N ARG A 188 19.41 19.62 2.84
CA ARG A 188 19.91 18.84 1.70
C ARG A 188 20.56 17.52 2.16
N ARG A 189 21.52 17.59 3.11
CA ARG A 189 22.18 16.38 3.66
C ARG A 189 21.21 15.39 4.28
N ARG A 190 20.13 15.86 4.90
CA ARG A 190 19.10 14.98 5.48
C ARG A 190 18.28 14.28 4.40
N LEU A 191 17.91 14.98 3.33
CA LEU A 191 17.21 14.37 2.20
C LEU A 191 18.10 13.37 1.44
N GLU A 192 19.41 13.62 1.34
CA GLU A 192 20.37 12.68 0.73
C GLU A 192 20.43 11.35 1.50
N GLY A 193 20.17 11.38 2.82
CA GLY A 193 20.06 10.19 3.66
C GLY A 193 18.73 9.45 3.57
N PHE A 194 17.76 9.93 2.77
CA PHE A 194 16.44 9.30 2.63
C PHE A 194 16.55 7.94 1.93
N ARG A 195 16.04 6.89 2.57
CA ARG A 195 16.24 5.50 2.11
C ARG A 195 15.06 5.01 1.30
N GLN A 196 15.34 4.43 0.14
CA GLN A 196 14.36 3.74 -0.68
C GLN A 196 14.04 2.37 -0.10
N GLY A 197 12.80 1.92 -0.24
CA GLY A 197 12.33 0.60 0.12
C GLY A 197 12.59 -0.44 -0.97
N MET A 198 12.07 -1.66 -0.78
CA MET A 198 12.08 -2.66 -1.85
C MET A 198 11.21 -2.21 -3.02
N GLY A 199 11.47 -2.77 -4.21
CA GLY A 199 10.66 -2.52 -5.39
C GLY A 199 9.53 -3.54 -5.55
N VAL A 200 8.73 -3.37 -6.60
CA VAL A 200 7.77 -4.38 -7.05
C VAL A 200 7.98 -4.76 -8.52
N PHE A 201 7.65 -6.01 -8.86
CA PHE A 201 7.48 -6.44 -10.25
C PHE A 201 6.00 -6.73 -10.47
N LYS A 202 5.40 -6.10 -11.48
CA LYS A 202 3.95 -6.16 -11.72
C LYS A 202 3.64 -6.81 -13.06
N VAL A 203 2.55 -7.56 -13.11
CA VAL A 203 1.99 -8.16 -14.34
C VAL A 203 0.50 -7.87 -14.41
N ASP A 204 0.03 -7.46 -15.58
CA ASP A 204 -1.37 -7.33 -15.95
C ASP A 204 -1.72 -8.42 -16.95
N TRP A 205 -2.93 -8.98 -16.86
CA TRP A 205 -3.44 -9.99 -17.79
C TRP A 205 -4.82 -9.62 -18.32
N ALA A 206 -5.02 -9.88 -19.61
CA ALA A 206 -6.34 -10.12 -20.18
C ALA A 206 -6.64 -11.62 -20.07
N LEU A 207 -7.81 -11.97 -19.55
CA LEU A 207 -8.21 -13.34 -19.21
C LEU A 207 -9.48 -13.75 -19.97
N SER A 208 -9.53 -15.01 -20.41
CA SER A 208 -10.68 -15.60 -21.09
C SER A 208 -11.85 -15.88 -20.16
N GLU A 209 -11.59 -16.08 -18.87
CA GLU A 209 -12.54 -16.44 -17.82
C GLU A 209 -12.05 -15.98 -16.44
N LYS A 210 -12.84 -16.20 -15.39
CA LYS A 210 -12.45 -15.88 -14.01
C LYS A 210 -11.32 -16.79 -13.55
N THR A 211 -10.41 -16.28 -12.71
CA THR A 211 -9.33 -17.07 -12.13
C THR A 211 -9.88 -18.33 -11.42
N PRO A 212 -9.45 -19.54 -11.80
CA PRO A 212 -10.04 -20.80 -11.32
C PRO A 212 -9.46 -21.23 -9.96
N PHE A 213 -9.59 -20.38 -8.93
CA PHE A 213 -9.11 -20.70 -7.59
C PHE A 213 -9.68 -22.03 -7.06
N LYS A 214 -8.80 -22.84 -6.45
CA LYS A 214 -9.18 -24.08 -5.74
C LYS A 214 -10.24 -23.81 -4.67
N ASP A 215 -10.05 -22.74 -3.90
CA ASP A 215 -11.05 -22.22 -2.96
C ASP A 215 -11.88 -21.14 -3.67
N ARG A 216 -13.10 -21.50 -4.07
CA ARG A 216 -13.98 -20.59 -4.82
C ARG A 216 -14.36 -19.32 -4.06
N ARG A 217 -14.22 -19.29 -2.72
CA ARG A 217 -14.44 -18.07 -1.93
C ARG A 217 -13.46 -16.96 -2.35
N CYS A 218 -12.27 -17.31 -2.83
CA CYS A 218 -11.31 -16.35 -3.37
C CYS A 218 -11.85 -15.58 -4.59
N GLN A 219 -12.81 -16.14 -5.36
CA GLN A 219 -13.44 -15.42 -6.48
C GLN A 219 -14.40 -14.30 -6.02
N GLN A 220 -14.72 -14.24 -4.73
CA GLN A 220 -15.54 -13.20 -4.12
C GLN A 220 -14.70 -12.06 -3.50
N ALA A 221 -13.37 -12.18 -3.53
CA ALA A 221 -12.46 -11.16 -3.03
C ALA A 221 -11.89 -10.32 -4.18
N ALA A 222 -11.84 -9.00 -4.00
CA ALA A 222 -11.19 -8.09 -4.94
C ALA A 222 -9.68 -8.38 -5.08
N THR A 223 -9.06 -8.70 -3.94
CA THR A 223 -7.63 -8.94 -3.79
C THR A 223 -7.41 -10.24 -3.03
N VAL A 224 -6.43 -11.04 -3.48
CA VAL A 224 -6.04 -12.31 -2.89
C VAL A 224 -4.54 -12.29 -2.61
N HIS A 225 -4.16 -12.65 -1.39
CA HIS A 225 -2.78 -12.79 -0.93
C HIS A 225 -2.27 -14.21 -1.19
N LEU A 226 -1.32 -14.36 -2.11
CA LEU A 226 -0.82 -15.66 -2.58
C LEU A 226 0.62 -15.88 -2.09
N GLY A 227 0.75 -16.40 -0.86
CA GLY A 227 2.04 -16.68 -0.23
C GLY A 227 2.16 -18.04 0.46
N ASN A 228 1.12 -18.87 0.39
CA ASN A 228 0.99 -20.15 1.09
C ASN A 228 0.92 -20.05 2.62
N THR A 229 2.07 -19.89 3.27
CA THR A 229 2.19 -19.94 4.74
C THR A 229 2.87 -18.68 5.25
N TYR A 230 2.70 -18.39 6.55
CA TYR A 230 3.44 -17.31 7.21
C TYR A 230 4.95 -17.39 6.97
N ALA A 231 5.53 -18.59 7.06
CA ALA A 231 6.97 -18.79 6.92
C ALA A 231 7.45 -18.48 5.49
N GLU A 232 6.71 -18.89 4.46
CA GLU A 232 7.02 -18.55 3.06
C GLU A 232 6.94 -17.04 2.82
N ILE A 233 5.89 -16.38 3.33
CA ILE A 233 5.74 -14.92 3.19
C ILE A 233 6.87 -14.19 3.93
N ALA A 234 7.14 -14.55 5.19
CA ALA A 234 8.17 -13.91 6.00
C ALA A 234 9.57 -14.08 5.37
N GLU A 235 9.86 -15.26 4.83
CA GLU A 235 11.12 -15.52 4.14
C GLU A 235 11.23 -14.74 2.82
N ASN A 236 10.14 -14.63 2.04
CA ASN A 236 10.11 -13.79 0.85
C ASN A 236 10.47 -12.34 1.17
N GLU A 237 9.79 -11.72 2.15
CA GLU A 237 10.05 -10.34 2.54
C GLU A 237 11.48 -10.14 3.05
N ARG A 238 12.00 -11.11 3.81
CA ARG A 238 13.38 -11.07 4.32
C ARG A 238 14.42 -11.19 3.20
N LEU A 239 14.23 -12.12 2.26
CA LEU A 239 15.17 -12.33 1.16
C LEU A 239 15.19 -11.15 0.20
N SER A 240 14.02 -10.65 -0.23
CA SER A 240 13.92 -9.47 -1.09
C SER A 240 14.58 -8.25 -0.43
N HIS A 241 14.42 -8.08 0.89
CA HIS A 241 15.04 -6.98 1.65
C HIS A 241 16.56 -7.09 1.67
N LEU A 242 17.10 -8.31 1.73
CA LEU A 242 18.54 -8.59 1.64
C LEU A 242 19.09 -8.56 0.21
N GLY A 243 18.29 -8.13 -0.78
CA GLY A 243 18.71 -8.08 -2.17
C GLY A 243 18.75 -9.44 -2.87
N LYS A 244 18.13 -10.48 -2.29
CA LYS A 244 18.14 -11.84 -2.84
C LYS A 244 16.90 -12.11 -3.66
N GLN A 245 17.07 -12.90 -4.71
CA GLN A 245 15.96 -13.39 -5.53
C GLN A 245 15.13 -14.43 -4.79
N VAL A 246 13.83 -14.49 -5.07
CA VAL A 246 12.89 -15.42 -4.43
C VAL A 246 12.14 -16.21 -5.50
N VAL A 247 12.12 -17.54 -5.35
CA VAL A 247 11.51 -18.46 -6.33
C VAL A 247 9.99 -18.57 -6.14
N LYS A 248 9.50 -18.41 -4.91
CA LYS A 248 8.08 -18.48 -4.53
C LYS A 248 7.65 -17.14 -3.95
N PRO A 249 7.46 -16.11 -4.79
CA PRO A 249 7.17 -14.77 -4.30
C PRO A 249 5.85 -14.71 -3.53
N PHE A 250 5.77 -13.81 -2.56
CA PHE A 250 4.47 -13.33 -2.07
C PHE A 250 3.83 -12.47 -3.17
N VAL A 251 2.64 -12.87 -3.62
CA VAL A 251 1.93 -12.20 -4.72
C VAL A 251 0.64 -11.59 -4.21
N LEU A 252 0.46 -10.29 -4.45
CA LEU A 252 -0.82 -9.61 -4.30
C LEU A 252 -1.53 -9.65 -5.64
N PHE A 253 -2.56 -10.49 -5.76
CA PHE A 253 -3.35 -10.65 -6.97
C PHE A 253 -4.69 -9.93 -6.85
N ALA A 254 -5.07 -9.16 -7.86
CA ALA A 254 -6.32 -8.42 -7.88
C ALA A 254 -7.13 -8.69 -9.15
N GLN A 255 -8.45 -8.76 -9.01
CA GLN A 255 -9.39 -9.22 -10.04
C GLN A 255 -10.63 -8.33 -10.13
N GLN A 256 -10.45 -7.04 -10.39
CA GLN A 256 -11.52 -6.04 -10.29
C GLN A 256 -12.66 -6.26 -11.29
N SER A 257 -12.38 -6.85 -12.45
CA SER A 257 -13.40 -7.15 -13.46
C SER A 257 -14.51 -8.08 -12.98
N ALA A 258 -14.31 -8.80 -11.87
CA ALA A 258 -15.35 -9.60 -11.23
C ALA A 258 -16.41 -8.73 -10.51
N PHE A 259 -16.11 -7.46 -10.24
CA PHE A 259 -16.93 -6.52 -9.48
C PHE A 259 -17.30 -5.25 -10.27
N ASP A 260 -16.63 -5.01 -11.39
CA ASP A 260 -16.91 -3.90 -12.30
C ASP A 260 -16.78 -4.40 -13.74
N SER A 261 -17.92 -4.62 -14.39
CA SER A 261 -17.99 -5.14 -15.76
C SER A 261 -17.45 -4.16 -16.80
N SER A 262 -17.30 -2.87 -16.48
CA SER A 262 -16.70 -1.89 -17.41
C SER A 262 -15.20 -2.13 -17.65
N ARG A 263 -14.56 -2.96 -16.81
CA ARG A 263 -13.11 -3.22 -16.83
C ARG A 263 -12.68 -4.27 -17.85
N ALA A 264 -13.62 -5.00 -18.45
CA ALA A 264 -13.33 -6.04 -19.43
C ALA A 264 -14.48 -6.16 -20.47
N PRO A 265 -14.21 -6.61 -21.71
CA PRO A 265 -15.27 -6.99 -22.64
C PRO A 265 -16.19 -8.08 -22.07
N ASP A 266 -17.42 -8.18 -22.60
CA ASP A 266 -18.40 -9.17 -22.19
C ASP A 266 -17.83 -10.61 -22.20
N GLY A 267 -17.98 -11.30 -21.07
CA GLY A 267 -17.48 -12.66 -20.88
C GLY A 267 -15.95 -12.77 -20.75
N LYS A 268 -15.22 -11.65 -20.71
CA LYS A 268 -13.77 -11.60 -20.45
C LYS A 268 -13.49 -11.02 -19.07
N HIS A 269 -12.26 -11.21 -18.63
CA HIS A 269 -11.81 -10.73 -17.34
C HIS A 269 -10.44 -10.06 -17.45
N THR A 270 -10.12 -9.21 -16.50
CA THR A 270 -8.77 -8.69 -16.27
C THR A 270 -8.31 -9.08 -14.88
N GLY A 271 -7.02 -9.37 -14.77
CA GLY A 271 -6.33 -9.53 -13.49
C GLY A 271 -5.03 -8.76 -13.50
N TRP A 272 -4.56 -8.34 -12.34
CA TRP A 272 -3.18 -7.87 -12.19
C TRP A 272 -2.60 -8.36 -10.88
N ALA A 273 -1.29 -8.49 -10.85
CA ALA A 273 -0.59 -8.82 -9.61
C ALA A 273 0.77 -8.15 -9.54
N TYR A 274 1.28 -8.04 -8.33
CA TYR A 274 2.69 -7.76 -8.14
C TYR A 274 3.28 -8.59 -7.01
N CYS A 275 4.60 -8.73 -7.03
CA CYS A 275 5.38 -9.25 -5.91
C CYS A 275 6.46 -8.26 -5.48
N HIS A 276 6.91 -8.36 -4.24
CA HIS A 276 8.02 -7.56 -3.73
C HIS A 276 9.37 -8.14 -4.18
N VAL A 277 10.25 -7.27 -4.66
CA VAL A 277 11.57 -7.62 -5.23
C VAL A 277 12.63 -6.65 -4.69
N PRO A 278 13.93 -7.01 -4.72
CA PRO A 278 14.99 -6.05 -4.41
C PRO A 278 14.82 -4.72 -5.16
N ASN A 279 15.14 -3.60 -4.50
CA ASN A 279 15.11 -2.28 -5.15
C ASN A 279 15.98 -2.30 -6.42
N GLY A 280 15.41 -1.87 -7.54
CA GLY A 280 16.11 -1.85 -8.84
C GLY A 280 16.41 -3.24 -9.42
N SER A 281 15.73 -4.30 -8.96
CA SER A 281 15.88 -5.64 -9.52
C SER A 281 15.67 -5.66 -11.04
N ARG A 282 16.52 -6.41 -11.74
CA ARG A 282 16.46 -6.60 -13.20
C ARG A 282 15.89 -7.96 -13.60
N VAL A 283 15.48 -8.77 -12.63
CA VAL A 283 14.96 -10.11 -12.85
C VAL A 283 13.52 -10.02 -13.32
N ASP A 284 13.19 -10.82 -14.32
CA ASP A 284 11.81 -11.02 -14.76
C ASP A 284 11.13 -12.03 -13.83
N TYR A 285 10.09 -11.59 -13.11
CA TYR A 285 9.31 -12.41 -12.18
C TYR A 285 8.00 -12.92 -12.79
N THR A 286 7.73 -12.70 -14.08
CA THR A 286 6.46 -13.11 -14.71
C THR A 286 6.16 -14.58 -14.51
N GLU A 287 7.11 -15.47 -14.82
CA GLU A 287 6.88 -16.91 -14.66
C GLU A 287 6.73 -17.30 -13.18
N ALA A 288 7.50 -16.68 -12.27
CA ALA A 288 7.41 -16.93 -10.84
C ALA A 288 6.04 -16.52 -10.27
N ILE A 289 5.50 -15.38 -10.70
CA ILE A 289 4.16 -14.90 -10.33
C ILE A 289 3.09 -15.83 -10.89
N GLU A 290 3.15 -16.17 -12.19
CA GLU A 290 2.17 -17.06 -12.81
C GLU A 290 2.20 -18.46 -12.18
N ASN A 291 3.38 -19.00 -11.89
CA ASN A 291 3.56 -20.25 -11.14
C ASN A 291 2.96 -20.18 -9.73
N GLN A 292 3.13 -19.04 -9.05
CA GLN A 292 2.56 -18.84 -7.73
C GLN A 292 1.04 -18.83 -7.78
N ILE A 293 0.43 -18.17 -8.78
CA ILE A 293 -1.02 -18.18 -8.97
C ILE A 293 -1.51 -19.60 -9.31
N GLU A 294 -0.84 -20.29 -10.23
CA GLU A 294 -1.15 -21.65 -10.67
C GLU A 294 -1.21 -22.66 -9.50
N ARG A 295 -0.35 -22.50 -8.47
CA ARG A 295 -0.40 -23.33 -7.24
C ARG A 295 -1.76 -23.30 -6.55
N PHE A 296 -2.45 -22.15 -6.57
CA PHE A 296 -3.72 -21.92 -5.89
C PHE A 296 -4.93 -21.83 -6.83
N ALA A 297 -4.69 -21.64 -8.13
CA ALA A 297 -5.68 -21.62 -9.19
C ALA A 297 -5.19 -22.42 -10.43
N PRO A 298 -5.17 -23.76 -10.36
CA PRO A 298 -4.78 -24.59 -11.51
C PRO A 298 -5.67 -24.32 -12.72
N GLY A 299 -5.03 -24.15 -13.88
CA GLY A 299 -5.66 -23.70 -15.11
C GLY A 299 -5.60 -22.18 -15.31
N PHE A 300 -5.05 -21.40 -14.36
CA PHE A 300 -4.93 -19.94 -14.51
C PHE A 300 -4.14 -19.57 -15.77
N LYS A 301 -3.01 -20.24 -16.02
CA LYS A 301 -2.19 -19.96 -17.20
C LYS A 301 -2.95 -20.18 -18.52
N ASP A 302 -3.85 -21.15 -18.56
CA ASP A 302 -4.68 -21.43 -19.75
C ASP A 302 -5.72 -20.32 -20.02
N THR A 303 -6.01 -19.49 -19.01
CA THR A 303 -6.93 -18.37 -19.16
C THR A 303 -6.28 -17.12 -19.76
N ILE A 304 -4.95 -17.05 -19.83
CA ILE A 304 -4.22 -15.84 -20.24
C ILE A 304 -4.34 -15.62 -21.75
N LEU A 305 -4.99 -14.54 -22.15
CA LEU A 305 -5.09 -14.09 -23.54
C LEU A 305 -3.94 -13.17 -23.95
N ALA A 306 -3.55 -12.28 -23.04
CA ALA A 306 -2.44 -11.35 -23.22
C ALA A 306 -1.90 -10.95 -21.84
N LYS A 307 -0.65 -10.49 -21.82
CA LYS A 307 -0.02 -9.95 -20.61
C LYS A 307 0.85 -8.74 -20.88
N HIS A 308 0.98 -7.90 -19.86
CA HIS A 308 1.87 -6.75 -19.85
C HIS A 308 2.61 -6.69 -18.52
N THR A 309 3.89 -6.35 -18.54
CA THR A 309 4.77 -6.44 -17.36
C THR A 309 5.41 -5.10 -17.07
N PHE A 310 5.51 -4.75 -15.79
CA PHE A 310 6.32 -3.63 -15.32
C PHE A 310 7.43 -4.16 -14.43
N SER A 311 8.67 -4.08 -14.93
CA SER A 311 9.87 -4.23 -14.11
C SER A 311 10.04 -3.02 -13.18
N PRO A 312 10.87 -3.11 -12.13
CA PRO A 312 11.20 -1.95 -11.29
C PRO A 312 11.64 -0.71 -12.09
N ALA A 313 12.45 -0.89 -13.14
CA ALA A 313 12.89 0.20 -14.01
C ALA A 313 11.75 0.77 -14.87
N ALA A 314 10.83 -0.09 -15.33
CA ALA A 314 9.65 0.36 -16.09
C ALA A 314 8.68 1.16 -15.19
N LEU A 315 8.53 0.76 -13.92
CA LEU A 315 7.75 1.53 -12.93
C LEU A 315 8.35 2.90 -12.65
N GLU A 316 9.66 2.97 -12.46
CA GLU A 316 10.37 4.25 -12.28
C GLU A 316 10.25 5.14 -13.53
N SER A 317 10.29 4.55 -14.72
CA SER A 317 10.09 5.29 -15.98
C SER A 317 8.65 5.79 -16.14
N TYR A 318 7.67 4.99 -15.70
CA TYR A 318 6.25 5.36 -15.70
C TYR A 318 5.95 6.50 -14.71
N ASN A 319 6.53 6.45 -13.52
CA ASN A 319 6.43 7.48 -12.50
C ASN A 319 7.79 7.59 -11.77
N PRO A 320 8.54 8.69 -11.95
CA PRO A 320 9.86 8.84 -11.32
C PRO A 320 9.86 8.87 -9.79
N ASN A 321 8.68 8.92 -9.17
CA ASN A 321 8.54 8.69 -7.73
C ASN A 321 8.83 7.24 -7.32
N TYR A 322 8.68 6.27 -8.23
CA TYR A 322 8.85 4.84 -7.96
C TYR A 322 10.30 4.39 -8.13
N ILE A 323 11.21 5.03 -7.40
CA ILE A 323 12.64 4.81 -7.50
C ILE A 323 12.99 3.34 -7.25
N GLY A 324 13.59 2.68 -8.25
CA GLY A 324 13.90 1.26 -8.20
C GLY A 324 12.66 0.38 -8.00
N GLY A 325 11.48 0.84 -8.44
CA GLY A 325 10.19 0.19 -8.29
C GLY A 325 9.52 0.36 -6.91
N ASP A 326 10.05 1.22 -6.02
CA ASP A 326 9.48 1.46 -4.69
C ASP A 326 8.19 2.28 -4.77
N ILE A 327 7.05 1.60 -4.70
CA ILE A 327 5.72 2.21 -4.75
C ILE A 327 5.32 2.94 -3.44
N ASN A 328 6.08 2.76 -2.35
CA ASN A 328 5.83 3.41 -1.06
C ASN A 328 6.61 4.73 -0.91
N GLY A 329 7.42 5.11 -1.90
CA GLY A 329 8.18 6.37 -1.91
C GLY A 329 9.17 6.47 -0.75
N GLY A 330 9.74 5.35 -0.31
CA GLY A 330 10.69 5.20 0.79
C GLY A 330 10.37 4.04 1.72
N ILE A 331 11.40 3.48 2.37
CA ILE A 331 11.25 2.40 3.36
C ILE A 331 10.33 2.81 4.51
N MET A 332 9.50 1.88 4.99
CA MET A 332 8.52 2.06 6.08
C MET A 332 8.98 1.44 7.41
N ASP A 333 10.28 1.35 7.67
CA ASP A 333 10.77 0.86 8.96
C ASP A 333 10.58 1.91 10.07
N ILE A 334 10.75 1.50 11.33
CA ILE A 334 10.53 2.38 12.49
C ILE A 334 11.33 3.69 12.43
N SER A 335 12.50 3.68 11.79
CA SER A 335 13.35 4.87 11.70
C SER A 335 12.79 5.89 10.71
N GLN A 336 12.13 5.47 9.64
CA GLN A 336 11.64 6.36 8.58
C GLN A 336 10.11 6.51 8.58
N LEU A 337 9.34 5.57 9.13
CA LEU A 337 7.88 5.65 9.21
C LEU A 337 7.40 6.95 9.86
N TYR A 338 7.96 7.29 11.03
CA TYR A 338 7.59 8.50 11.79
C TYR A 338 8.47 9.72 11.51
N SER A 339 9.60 9.53 10.84
CA SER A 339 10.59 10.58 10.61
C SER A 339 10.76 10.96 9.14
N ARG A 340 9.96 10.39 8.23
CA ARG A 340 10.01 10.77 6.82
C ARG A 340 9.42 12.17 6.57
N PRO A 341 9.92 12.93 5.59
CA PRO A 341 11.21 12.72 4.93
C PRO A 341 12.37 13.08 5.87
N ILE A 342 12.10 13.91 6.89
CA ILE A 342 13.01 14.28 7.96
C ILE A 342 12.28 14.36 9.31
N LEU A 343 12.96 13.99 10.41
CA LEU A 343 12.43 14.20 11.77
C LEU A 343 12.29 15.71 12.05
N ALA A 344 11.06 16.23 12.00
CA ALA A 344 10.76 17.63 12.24
C ALA A 344 9.35 17.79 12.81
N LEU A 345 9.10 18.90 13.51
CA LEU A 345 7.75 19.27 13.96
C LEU A 345 6.80 19.50 12.78
N ASN A 346 7.35 19.97 11.66
CA ASN A 346 6.63 20.12 10.41
C ASN A 346 7.41 19.32 9.34
N PRO A 347 7.04 18.05 9.10
CA PRO A 347 7.75 17.20 8.15
C PRO A 347 7.43 17.54 6.69
N TYR A 348 6.41 18.37 6.44
CA TYR A 348 5.98 18.75 5.10
C TYR A 348 6.75 19.96 4.58
N ARG A 349 7.13 20.92 5.42
CA ARG A 349 7.88 22.10 4.98
C ARG A 349 9.34 21.77 4.69
N THR A 350 9.88 22.34 3.61
CA THR A 350 11.31 22.25 3.30
C THR A 350 12.11 23.30 4.07
N SER A 351 13.41 23.43 3.78
CA SER A 351 14.20 24.58 4.28
C SER A 351 13.86 25.91 3.61
N VAL A 352 13.05 25.89 2.54
CA VAL A 352 12.52 27.09 1.88
C VAL A 352 11.07 27.24 2.33
N ASP A 353 10.74 28.36 2.99
CA ASP A 353 9.47 28.51 3.72
C ASP A 353 8.22 28.43 2.84
N SER A 354 8.32 28.74 1.55
CA SER A 354 7.24 28.66 0.58
C SER A 354 7.11 27.30 -0.13
N ILE A 355 8.00 26.34 0.16
CA ILE A 355 8.04 25.04 -0.53
C ILE A 355 7.76 23.91 0.46
N TYR A 356 6.81 23.04 0.10
CA TYR A 356 6.39 21.88 0.88
C TYR A 356 6.48 20.60 0.06
N LEU A 357 6.85 19.49 0.69
CA LEU A 357 6.71 18.14 0.16
C LEU A 357 5.34 17.57 0.55
N CYS A 358 4.66 16.94 -0.41
CA CYS A 358 3.32 16.40 -0.21
C CYS A 358 3.12 14.98 -0.76
N SER A 359 4.20 14.30 -1.12
CA SER A 359 4.20 12.93 -1.65
C SER A 359 4.17 11.85 -0.56
N SER A 360 4.12 10.59 -0.99
CA SER A 360 4.24 9.40 -0.13
C SER A 360 5.58 9.33 0.63
N SER A 361 6.56 10.18 0.30
CA SER A 361 7.77 10.35 1.09
C SER A 361 7.59 11.16 2.37
N THR A 362 6.41 11.75 2.59
CA THR A 362 6.02 12.42 3.85
C THR A 362 5.05 11.55 4.67
N PRO A 363 4.85 11.82 5.96
CA PRO A 363 3.94 11.02 6.79
C PRO A 363 2.49 11.17 6.29
N PRO A 364 1.65 10.14 6.41
CA PRO A 364 1.90 8.84 7.02
C PRO A 364 2.62 7.82 6.11
N GLY A 365 2.94 8.17 4.86
CA GLY A 365 3.70 7.34 3.93
C GLY A 365 2.91 6.93 2.69
N GLY A 366 3.23 5.74 2.17
CA GLY A 366 2.58 5.19 0.99
C GLY A 366 1.15 4.70 1.26
N GLY A 367 0.33 4.71 0.21
CA GLY A 367 -1.06 4.25 0.23
C GLY A 367 -2.00 5.20 -0.51
N VAL A 368 -3.22 4.72 -0.79
CA VAL A 368 -4.23 5.50 -1.54
C VAL A 368 -5.19 6.17 -0.54
N HIS A 369 -4.66 7.12 0.25
CA HIS A 369 -5.41 7.81 1.31
C HIS A 369 -5.38 9.35 1.23
N GLY A 370 -4.50 9.96 0.42
CA GLY A 370 -4.47 11.41 0.18
C GLY A 370 -3.94 12.29 1.33
N MET A 371 -3.56 11.70 2.46
CA MET A 371 -3.25 12.44 3.69
C MET A 371 -1.94 13.25 3.61
N CYS A 372 -0.95 12.80 2.84
CA CYS A 372 0.30 13.55 2.63
C CYS A 372 0.02 14.92 2.00
N GLY A 373 -0.77 14.92 0.91
CA GLY A 373 -1.30 16.13 0.26
C GLY A 373 -2.13 17.00 1.19
N TYR A 374 -3.07 16.37 1.91
CA TYR A 374 -3.96 17.05 2.84
C TYR A 374 -3.21 17.82 3.93
N HIS A 375 -2.25 17.18 4.60
CA HIS A 375 -1.52 17.81 5.70
C HIS A 375 -0.57 18.90 5.19
N ALA A 376 0.15 18.67 4.09
CA ALA A 376 0.99 19.69 3.48
C ALA A 376 0.18 20.94 3.08
N ALA A 377 -0.98 20.74 2.46
CA ALA A 377 -1.89 21.84 2.10
C ALA A 377 -2.39 22.60 3.34
N ARG A 378 -2.81 21.90 4.40
CA ARG A 378 -3.24 22.54 5.66
C ARG A 378 -2.12 23.35 6.31
N THR A 379 -0.91 22.82 6.32
CA THR A 379 0.27 23.53 6.82
C THR A 379 0.50 24.81 6.03
N ALA A 380 0.49 24.74 4.70
CA ALA A 380 0.67 25.91 3.84
C ALA A 380 -0.44 26.96 4.03
N LEU A 381 -1.70 26.53 4.13
CA LEU A 381 -2.85 27.40 4.36
C LEU A 381 -2.74 28.17 5.69
N LYS A 382 -2.32 27.47 6.75
CA LYS A 382 -2.08 28.09 8.06
C LYS A 382 -0.95 29.11 8.00
N GLU A 383 0.19 28.75 7.43
CA GLU A 383 1.43 29.56 7.49
C GLU A 383 1.41 30.75 6.55
N HIS A 384 0.81 30.62 5.36
CA HIS A 384 0.86 31.66 4.32
C HIS A 384 -0.45 32.41 4.13
N PHE A 385 -1.58 31.86 4.59
CA PHE A 385 -2.90 32.46 4.37
C PHE A 385 -3.67 32.73 5.67
N GLY A 386 -3.13 32.35 6.83
CA GLY A 386 -3.78 32.55 8.13
C GLY A 386 -5.07 31.75 8.31
N LEU A 387 -5.28 30.71 7.49
CA LEU A 387 -6.48 29.89 7.51
C LEU A 387 -6.28 28.72 8.47
N LEU A 388 -6.95 28.77 9.61
CA LEU A 388 -7.06 27.66 10.57
C LEU A 388 -8.28 26.82 10.18
N LEU A 389 -8.04 25.80 9.35
CA LEU A 389 -9.02 24.74 9.06
C LEU A 389 -8.94 23.64 10.12
#